data_AF-A0A2G9IEK1-F1
#
_entry.id   AF-A0A2G9IEK1-F1
#
_cell.length_a   1.000
_cell.length_b   1.000
_cell.length_c   1.000
_cell.angle_alpha   90.00
_cell.angle_beta   90.00
_cell.angle_gamma   90.00
#
_symmetry.space_group_name_H-M   'P 1'
#
loop_
_entity.id
_entity.type
_entity.pdbx_description
1 polymer ?
#
loop_
_entity_poly.entity_id
_entity_poly.type
_entity_poly.pdbx_seq_one_letter_code
_entity_poly.pdbx_strand_id
1 'polypeptide(L)'
;MIDTSSFQGKTAKFYTLGCKLNFSETSTFARMLREMGVREAKKDEAADICLINTCSVTEVADHKCRQAINRMARQNPDAFIVVTGCYAQLESERVANIPGVNLVLGSNEKADLIQYLSDAWNKFDGQEQQGTFHSVKTKDIVKFQPSCSRGNRTRYFLKVQDGCNYFCTYCTIPYARGFSRNPDIASLVTQAEQAAAEGGKEIVLTGVNIGDFGRTTGESFLDLVKALDQVEGIERFRISSLEPDLIDDKLIEYCAQSRAFMPHFHIPLQSGSNEVLKLMHRRYDTALFAHKINLIKTITPDAFIGVDVMVGCRGEEPQYFEDCYNFISSLPITQLHVFPYSERPGTSALSIPYVVDDKEKKRRARQLLQLSDEMTHKFYAKHIGHEAEVLFEKAVRGKAMHGFTKNYIRVELSPTQVQEAYDNQIMRVRLGDFNFDKSALKVELL
;
A
#
# COMPACT_ATOMS: atom_id res chain seq x y z
N MET A 1 3.80 26.51 -20.76
CA MET A 1 2.82 25.66 -21.47
C MET A 1 3.57 24.38 -21.80
N ILE A 2 3.12 23.22 -21.30
CA ILE A 2 3.80 21.95 -21.52
C ILE A 2 3.64 21.60 -22.99
N ASP A 3 4.74 21.44 -23.73
CA ASP A 3 4.70 20.98 -25.13
C ASP A 3 4.46 19.47 -25.15
N THR A 4 3.18 19.09 -25.08
CA THR A 4 2.76 17.70 -25.09
C THR A 4 3.02 16.99 -26.42
N SER A 5 3.29 17.73 -27.50
CA SER A 5 3.55 17.14 -28.83
C SER A 5 4.82 16.28 -28.85
N SER A 6 5.79 16.61 -28.01
CA SER A 6 7.05 15.88 -27.85
C SER A 6 6.89 14.44 -27.34
N PHE A 7 5.76 14.15 -26.68
CA PHE A 7 5.45 12.85 -26.10
C PHE A 7 4.54 11.97 -26.98
N GLN A 8 3.95 12.55 -28.02
CA GLN A 8 3.01 11.84 -28.88
C GLN A 8 3.68 10.64 -29.56
N GLY A 9 3.09 9.45 -29.41
CA GLY A 9 3.60 8.22 -30.02
C GLY A 9 4.82 7.61 -29.34
N LYS A 10 5.31 8.22 -28.25
CA LYS A 10 6.39 7.67 -27.42
C LYS A 10 5.91 6.46 -26.62
N THR A 11 6.87 5.67 -26.19
CA THR A 11 6.64 4.46 -25.39
C THR A 11 7.18 4.61 -23.98
N ALA A 12 6.48 4.06 -22.99
CA ALA A 12 6.91 4.11 -21.58
C ALA A 12 6.90 2.74 -20.89
N LYS A 13 7.87 2.51 -20.00
CA LYS A 13 7.89 1.42 -19.03
C LYS A 13 7.77 1.96 -17.62
N PHE A 14 6.95 1.31 -16.80
CA PHE A 14 6.74 1.66 -15.40
C PHE A 14 7.24 0.53 -14.51
N TYR A 15 8.00 0.87 -13.47
CA TYR A 15 8.45 -0.09 -12.49
C TYR A 15 8.22 0.42 -11.07
N THR A 16 7.27 -0.21 -10.38
CA THR A 16 6.89 0.15 -9.02
C THR A 16 7.54 -0.80 -8.02
N LEU A 17 8.27 -0.25 -7.05
CA LEU A 17 8.67 -0.95 -5.84
C LEU A 17 7.87 -0.44 -4.65
N GLY A 18 7.58 -1.31 -3.68
CA GLY A 18 7.03 -0.90 -2.39
C GLY A 18 5.53 -1.15 -2.23
N CYS A 19 4.83 -0.17 -1.69
CA CYS A 19 3.48 -0.31 -1.15
C CYS A 19 2.35 0.02 -2.15
N LYS A 20 1.10 -0.20 -1.72
CA LYS A 20 -0.13 0.16 -2.46
C LYS A 20 -0.17 1.64 -2.85
N LEU A 21 0.41 2.51 -2.01
CA LEU A 21 0.54 3.94 -2.29
C LEU A 21 1.42 4.22 -3.51
N ASN A 22 2.61 3.62 -3.57
CA ASN A 22 3.50 3.74 -4.72
C ASN A 22 2.85 3.18 -6.00
N PHE A 23 2.05 2.11 -5.89
CA PHE A 23 1.31 1.56 -7.02
C PHE A 23 0.23 2.53 -7.54
N SER A 24 -0.55 3.13 -6.65
CA SER A 24 -1.53 4.16 -7.01
C SER A 24 -0.85 5.32 -7.72
N GLU A 25 0.24 5.87 -7.14
CA GLU A 25 0.98 7.00 -7.70
C GLU A 25 1.52 6.68 -9.11
N THR A 26 2.13 5.51 -9.28
CA THR A 26 2.69 5.10 -10.57
C THR A 26 1.60 4.92 -11.63
N SER A 27 0.46 4.36 -11.24
CA SER A 27 -0.67 4.14 -12.16
C SER A 27 -1.31 5.47 -12.56
N THR A 28 -1.32 6.47 -11.67
CA THR A 28 -1.73 7.84 -11.98
C THR A 28 -0.78 8.49 -12.98
N PHE A 29 0.54 8.38 -12.79
CA PHE A 29 1.52 8.90 -13.76
C PHE A 29 1.41 8.21 -15.13
N ALA A 30 1.18 6.90 -15.15
CA ALA A 30 0.96 6.16 -16.39
C ALA A 30 -0.30 6.65 -17.14
N ARG A 31 -1.38 6.98 -16.41
CA ARG A 31 -2.59 7.57 -16.98
C ARG A 31 -2.31 8.97 -17.56
N MET A 32 -1.63 9.84 -16.82
CA MET A 32 -1.28 11.19 -17.29
C MET A 32 -0.44 11.15 -18.58
N LEU A 33 0.56 10.26 -18.65
CA LEU A 33 1.37 10.09 -19.86
C LEU A 33 0.54 9.54 -21.04
N ARG A 34 -0.41 8.62 -20.77
CA ARG A 34 -1.32 8.11 -21.79
C ARG A 34 -2.22 9.19 -22.38
N GLU A 35 -2.73 10.09 -21.53
CA GLU A 35 -3.52 11.25 -21.96
C GLU A 35 -2.70 12.21 -22.85
N MET A 36 -1.36 12.19 -22.73
CA MET A 36 -0.42 12.92 -23.59
C MET A 36 0.03 12.12 -24.83
N GLY A 37 -0.57 10.95 -25.11
CA GLY A 37 -0.27 10.15 -26.29
C GLY A 37 0.89 9.15 -26.14
N VAL A 38 1.40 8.94 -24.92
CA VAL A 38 2.42 7.92 -24.63
C VAL A 38 1.76 6.55 -24.48
N ARG A 39 2.28 5.54 -25.16
CA ARG A 39 1.82 4.15 -25.04
C ARG A 39 2.70 3.36 -24.06
N GLU A 40 2.12 2.43 -23.30
CA GLU A 40 2.93 1.47 -22.53
C GLU A 40 3.67 0.50 -23.48
N ALA A 41 4.99 0.36 -23.30
CA ALA A 41 5.81 -0.52 -24.14
C ALA A 41 5.44 -1.99 -23.94
N LYS A 42 5.53 -2.79 -25.02
CA LYS A 42 5.35 -4.25 -24.95
C LYS A 42 6.53 -4.89 -24.20
N LYS A 43 6.34 -6.14 -23.77
CA LYS A 43 7.31 -6.88 -22.93
C LYS A 43 8.75 -6.84 -23.47
N ASP A 44 8.92 -7.01 -24.78
CA ASP A 44 10.22 -7.10 -25.44
C ASP A 44 10.54 -5.85 -26.29
N GLU A 45 9.77 -4.78 -26.12
CA GLU A 45 9.95 -3.50 -26.81
C GLU A 45 10.77 -2.55 -25.93
N ALA A 46 11.77 -1.88 -26.48
CA ALA A 46 12.48 -0.81 -25.78
C ALA A 46 11.54 0.39 -25.56
N ALA A 47 11.67 1.07 -24.43
CA ALA A 47 10.85 2.25 -24.13
C ALA A 47 11.62 3.54 -24.36
N ASP A 48 10.95 4.59 -24.82
CA ASP A 48 11.48 5.95 -24.86
C ASP A 48 11.61 6.55 -23.44
N ILE A 49 10.69 6.20 -22.54
CA ILE A 49 10.63 6.70 -21.16
C ILE A 49 10.58 5.53 -20.19
N CYS A 50 11.39 5.57 -19.14
CA CYS A 50 11.32 4.59 -18.05
C CYS A 50 11.08 5.30 -16.72
N LEU A 51 9.93 5.06 -16.08
CA LEU A 51 9.60 5.63 -14.77
C LEU A 51 9.69 4.57 -13.68
N ILE A 52 10.57 4.79 -12.70
CA ILE A 52 10.81 3.88 -11.59
C ILE A 52 10.37 4.56 -10.29
N ASN A 53 9.32 4.04 -9.65
CA ASN A 53 8.86 4.52 -8.34
C ASN A 53 9.42 3.63 -7.22
N THR A 54 10.34 4.19 -6.46
CA THR A 54 11.20 3.48 -5.50
C THR A 54 10.59 3.43 -4.10
N CYS A 55 11.06 2.46 -3.31
CA CYS A 55 10.67 2.27 -1.92
C CYS A 55 11.90 2.24 -1.02
N SER A 56 11.76 2.69 0.22
CA SER A 56 12.87 2.82 1.15
C SER A 56 12.52 2.40 2.59
N VAL A 57 11.65 1.38 2.70
CA VAL A 57 11.17 0.84 3.99
C VAL A 57 12.18 -0.13 4.62
N THR A 58 13.02 -0.80 3.82
CA THR A 58 14.07 -1.70 4.30
C THR A 58 15.34 -1.52 3.48
N GLU A 59 16.50 -1.92 4.02
CA GLU A 59 17.76 -1.87 3.27
C GLU A 59 17.72 -2.78 2.03
N VAL A 60 17.06 -3.92 2.15
CA VAL A 60 16.77 -4.83 1.02
C VAL A 60 15.94 -4.12 -0.05
N ALA A 61 14.99 -3.26 0.32
CA ALA A 61 14.22 -2.48 -0.63
C ALA A 61 15.11 -1.47 -1.38
N ASP A 62 16.02 -0.78 -0.70
CA ASP A 62 16.97 0.14 -1.34
C ASP A 62 17.88 -0.59 -2.34
N HIS A 63 18.41 -1.75 -1.94
CA HIS A 63 19.23 -2.58 -2.84
C HIS A 63 18.43 -3.02 -4.08
N LYS A 64 17.18 -3.48 -3.89
CA LYS A 64 16.28 -3.84 -5.00
C LYS A 64 15.99 -2.64 -5.91
N CYS A 65 15.87 -1.43 -5.36
CA CYS A 65 15.70 -0.21 -6.16
C CYS A 65 16.91 0.03 -7.07
N ARG A 66 18.13 0.02 -6.53
CA ARG A 66 19.35 0.18 -7.32
C ARG A 66 19.49 -0.90 -8.39
N GLN A 67 19.16 -2.15 -8.06
CA GLN A 67 19.20 -3.24 -9.02
C GLN A 67 18.17 -3.06 -10.15
N ALA A 68 16.97 -2.57 -9.82
CA ALA A 68 15.93 -2.28 -10.81
C ALA A 68 16.33 -1.14 -11.74
N ILE A 69 16.90 -0.05 -11.21
CA ILE A 69 17.40 1.08 -12.01
C ILE A 69 18.48 0.62 -12.99
N ASN A 70 19.53 -0.06 -12.49
CA ASN A 70 20.60 -0.57 -13.34
C ASN A 70 20.12 -1.58 -14.38
N ARG A 71 19.07 -2.35 -14.08
CA ARG A 71 18.47 -3.28 -15.05
C ARG A 71 17.70 -2.52 -16.12
N MET A 72 16.89 -1.54 -15.72
CA MET A 72 16.09 -0.73 -16.64
C MET A 72 16.99 0.04 -17.62
N ALA A 73 18.07 0.65 -17.12
CA ALA A 73 19.06 1.34 -17.95
C ALA A 73 19.72 0.41 -18.98
N ARG A 74 20.18 -0.77 -18.55
CA ARG A 74 20.78 -1.75 -19.46
C ARG A 74 19.81 -2.29 -20.52
N GLN A 75 18.52 -2.39 -20.19
CA GLN A 75 17.51 -2.93 -21.10
C GLN A 75 16.95 -1.87 -22.07
N ASN A 76 17.14 -0.59 -21.78
CA ASN A 76 16.65 0.52 -22.59
C ASN A 76 17.73 1.61 -22.62
N PRO A 77 18.84 1.40 -23.36
CA PRO A 77 20.02 2.28 -23.31
C PRO A 77 19.74 3.71 -23.78
N ASP A 78 18.77 3.89 -24.68
CA ASP A 78 18.38 5.19 -25.23
C ASP A 78 17.17 5.82 -24.49
N ALA A 79 16.69 5.19 -23.41
CA ALA A 79 15.51 5.66 -22.71
C ALA A 79 15.83 6.83 -21.77
N PHE A 80 14.88 7.76 -21.65
CA PHE A 80 14.90 8.75 -20.58
C PHE A 80 14.39 8.12 -19.28
N ILE A 81 15.27 7.96 -18.30
CA ILE A 81 14.98 7.30 -17.03
C ILE A 81 14.66 8.32 -15.95
N VAL A 82 13.42 8.26 -15.47
CA VAL A 82 12.90 9.01 -14.33
C VAL A 82 12.87 8.10 -13.11
N VAL A 83 13.49 8.53 -12.00
CA VAL A 83 13.41 7.84 -10.72
C VAL A 83 12.71 8.73 -9.71
N THR A 84 11.65 8.22 -9.08
CA THR A 84 10.95 8.90 -7.98
C THR A 84 10.68 7.93 -6.84
N GLY A 85 9.97 8.35 -5.80
CA GLY A 85 9.62 7.51 -4.66
C GLY A 85 10.42 7.80 -3.39
N CYS A 86 10.24 6.96 -2.37
CA CYS A 86 10.83 7.21 -1.05
C CYS A 86 12.36 7.17 -1.08
N TYR A 87 12.96 6.26 -1.86
CA TYR A 87 14.43 6.16 -1.93
C TYR A 87 15.00 7.33 -2.71
N ALA A 88 14.34 7.74 -3.79
CA ALA A 88 14.68 8.93 -4.57
C ALA A 88 14.65 10.22 -3.72
N GLN A 89 13.74 10.35 -2.75
CA GLN A 89 13.71 11.49 -1.83
C GLN A 89 14.85 11.46 -0.81
N LEU A 90 15.19 10.28 -0.28
CA LEU A 90 16.20 10.16 0.78
C LEU A 90 17.63 10.23 0.25
N GLU A 91 17.85 9.75 -0.98
CA GLU A 91 19.18 9.55 -1.56
C GLU A 91 19.26 10.19 -2.97
N SER A 92 18.63 11.36 -3.16
CA SER A 92 18.43 12.00 -4.48
C SER A 92 19.69 12.08 -5.33
N GLU A 93 20.77 12.63 -4.76
CA GLU A 93 22.05 12.81 -5.44
C GLU A 93 22.69 11.47 -5.80
N ARG A 94 22.67 10.51 -4.87
CA ARG A 94 23.21 9.17 -5.10
C ARG A 94 22.48 8.45 -6.21
N VAL A 95 21.16 8.59 -6.29
CA VAL A 95 20.34 8.00 -7.36
C VAL A 95 20.61 8.68 -8.69
N ALA A 96 20.80 10.00 -8.72
CA ALA A 96 21.12 10.74 -9.95
C ALA A 96 22.50 10.40 -10.51
N ASN A 97 23.43 9.98 -9.64
CA ASN A 97 24.76 9.49 -10.03
C ASN A 97 24.78 8.05 -10.55
N ILE A 98 23.64 7.35 -10.61
CA ILE A 98 23.58 6.01 -11.21
C ILE A 98 23.62 6.16 -12.75
N PRO A 99 24.54 5.46 -13.45
CA PRO A 99 24.60 5.52 -14.91
C PRO A 99 23.25 5.20 -15.58
N GLY A 100 22.87 6.04 -16.54
CA GLY A 100 21.60 5.97 -17.27
C GLY A 100 20.41 6.66 -16.58
N VAL A 101 20.53 7.17 -15.36
CA VAL A 101 19.46 7.98 -14.74
C VAL A 101 19.52 9.42 -15.26
N ASN A 102 18.41 9.94 -15.78
CA ASN A 102 18.35 11.30 -16.31
C ASN A 102 17.71 12.30 -15.34
N LEU A 103 16.66 11.87 -14.64
CA LEU A 103 15.88 12.74 -13.76
C LEU A 103 15.48 12.02 -12.47
N VAL A 104 15.77 12.64 -11.32
CA VAL A 104 15.35 12.17 -10.01
C VAL A 104 14.40 13.18 -9.36
N LEU A 105 13.21 12.74 -8.98
CA LEU A 105 12.19 13.59 -8.35
C LEU A 105 11.84 13.11 -6.95
N GLY A 106 12.00 14.01 -5.99
CA GLY A 106 11.57 13.87 -4.62
C GLY A 106 10.05 13.82 -4.46
N SER A 107 9.60 13.65 -3.22
CA SER A 107 8.19 13.45 -2.89
C SER A 107 7.31 14.68 -3.13
N ASN A 108 7.87 15.88 -3.00
CA ASN A 108 7.14 17.13 -3.25
C ASN A 108 6.98 17.38 -4.76
N GLU A 109 8.03 17.09 -5.52
CA GLU A 109 8.15 17.33 -6.96
C GLU A 109 7.27 16.38 -7.79
N LYS A 110 6.86 15.24 -7.21
CA LYS A 110 5.85 14.34 -7.79
C LYS A 110 4.57 15.05 -8.25
N ALA A 111 4.18 16.11 -7.54
CA ALA A 111 3.01 16.92 -7.87
C ALA A 111 3.09 17.56 -9.27
N ASP A 112 4.32 17.81 -9.75
CA ASP A 112 4.60 18.48 -11.02
C ASP A 112 5.42 17.57 -11.94
N LEU A 113 5.35 16.24 -11.77
CA LEU A 113 6.22 15.28 -12.46
C LEU A 113 6.24 15.47 -13.98
N ILE A 114 5.08 15.72 -14.59
CA ILE A 114 4.97 15.92 -16.05
C ILE A 114 5.70 17.20 -16.49
N GLN A 115 5.65 18.27 -15.70
CA GLN A 115 6.36 19.51 -16.01
C GLN A 115 7.86 19.27 -15.96
N TYR A 116 8.37 18.66 -14.88
CA TYR A 116 9.79 18.31 -14.77
C TYR A 116 10.26 17.38 -15.88
N LEU A 117 9.45 16.38 -16.23
CA LEU A 117 9.75 15.47 -17.33
C LEU A 117 9.81 16.24 -18.65
N SER A 118 8.85 17.09 -18.97
CA SER A 118 8.86 17.90 -20.19
C SER A 118 10.07 18.81 -20.29
N ASP A 119 10.42 19.50 -19.21
CA ASP A 119 11.54 20.44 -19.20
C ASP A 119 12.89 19.73 -19.35
N ALA A 120 13.04 18.56 -18.73
CA ALA A 120 14.25 17.76 -18.82
C ALA A 120 14.35 17.01 -20.17
N TRP A 121 13.23 16.51 -20.68
CA TRP A 121 13.14 15.85 -21.98
C TRP A 121 13.52 16.77 -23.13
N ASN A 122 13.08 18.03 -23.11
CA ASN A 122 13.41 19.02 -24.14
C ASN A 122 14.90 19.41 -24.17
N LYS A 123 15.63 19.12 -23.09
CA LYS A 123 17.08 19.33 -22.99
C LYS A 123 17.88 18.05 -23.26
N PHE A 124 17.20 16.92 -23.38
CA PHE A 124 17.82 15.62 -23.56
C PHE A 124 18.30 15.46 -25.01
N ASP A 125 19.61 15.33 -25.19
CA ASP A 125 20.26 15.16 -26.49
C ASP A 125 20.74 13.72 -26.74
N GLY A 126 20.40 12.78 -25.84
CA GLY A 126 20.80 11.38 -25.93
C GLY A 126 22.25 11.10 -25.51
N GLN A 127 23.00 12.08 -25.02
CA GLN A 127 24.37 11.86 -24.52
C GLN A 127 24.38 11.50 -23.03
N GLU A 128 25.43 10.78 -22.62
CA GLU A 128 25.69 10.44 -21.21
C GLU A 128 26.01 11.72 -20.42
N GLN A 129 24.98 12.30 -19.81
CA GLN A 129 25.09 13.41 -18.87
C GLN A 129 24.77 12.91 -17.47
N GLN A 130 25.40 13.51 -16.46
CA GLN A 130 25.06 13.26 -15.07
C GLN A 130 23.58 13.60 -14.84
N GLY A 131 22.85 12.67 -14.21
CA GLY A 131 21.44 12.86 -13.94
C GLY A 131 21.19 14.10 -13.09
N THR A 132 20.04 14.75 -13.33
CA THR A 132 19.58 15.89 -12.52
C THR A 132 18.66 15.41 -11.41
N PHE A 133 18.69 16.06 -10.24
CA PHE A 133 17.76 15.76 -9.16
C PHE A 133 17.07 17.00 -8.61
N HIS A 134 15.81 16.84 -8.25
CA HIS A 134 15.00 17.84 -7.57
C HIS A 134 14.38 17.22 -6.33
N SER A 135 14.73 17.74 -5.16
CA SER A 135 14.12 17.34 -3.89
C SER A 135 14.23 18.47 -2.89
N VAL A 136 13.18 18.69 -2.11
CA VAL A 136 13.17 19.64 -1.00
C VAL A 136 13.45 18.94 0.33
N LYS A 137 13.76 19.72 1.37
CA LYS A 137 13.91 19.21 2.74
C LYS A 137 12.56 18.73 3.27
N THR A 138 12.58 17.81 4.23
CA THR A 138 11.38 17.19 4.83
C THR A 138 10.26 18.18 5.18
N LYS A 139 10.60 19.30 5.81
CA LYS A 139 9.65 20.33 6.27
C LYS A 139 8.96 21.09 5.12
N ASP A 140 9.57 21.09 3.95
CA ASP A 140 9.12 21.83 2.77
C ASP A 140 8.33 20.93 1.80
N ILE A 141 8.16 19.63 2.14
CA ILE A 141 7.28 18.71 1.42
C ILE A 141 5.83 19.01 1.82
N VAL A 142 5.19 19.90 1.06
CA VAL A 142 3.84 20.41 1.35
C VAL A 142 2.83 20.08 0.26
N LYS A 143 3.28 19.73 -0.94
CA LYS A 143 2.37 19.41 -2.05
C LYS A 143 1.76 18.01 -1.89
N PHE A 144 0.48 17.90 -2.18
CA PHE A 144 -0.23 16.62 -2.27
C PHE A 144 -0.50 16.30 -3.74
N GLN A 145 0.04 15.17 -4.24
CA GLN A 145 -0.26 14.66 -5.58
C GLN A 145 -1.52 13.77 -5.51
N PRO A 146 -2.67 14.17 -6.11
CA PRO A 146 -3.85 13.31 -6.17
C PRO A 146 -3.55 11.98 -6.86
N SER A 147 -4.18 10.91 -6.39
CA SER A 147 -3.94 9.58 -6.95
C SER A 147 -5.12 8.66 -6.67
N CYS A 148 -5.90 8.37 -7.72
CA CYS A 148 -6.94 7.36 -7.73
C CYS A 148 -6.78 6.54 -9.01
N SER A 149 -6.35 5.29 -8.87
CA SER A 149 -6.13 4.42 -10.03
C SER A 149 -6.15 2.95 -9.65
N ARG A 150 -6.59 2.10 -10.59
CA ARG A 150 -6.50 0.65 -10.50
C ARG A 150 -5.29 0.06 -11.24
N GLY A 151 -4.66 0.82 -12.15
CA GLY A 151 -3.63 0.29 -13.05
C GLY A 151 -4.10 -0.99 -13.76
N ASN A 152 -3.31 -2.07 -13.66
CA ASN A 152 -3.67 -3.39 -14.19
C ASN A 152 -4.46 -4.27 -13.19
N ARG A 153 -4.91 -3.72 -12.07
CA ARG A 153 -5.72 -4.43 -11.06
C ARG A 153 -7.21 -4.16 -11.28
N THR A 154 -8.03 -4.97 -10.61
CA THR A 154 -9.50 -4.82 -10.59
C THR A 154 -9.92 -3.67 -9.68
N ARG A 155 -9.31 -3.56 -8.49
CA ARG A 155 -9.65 -2.58 -7.45
C ARG A 155 -8.91 -1.26 -7.63
N TYR A 156 -9.60 -0.16 -7.36
CA TYR A 156 -8.99 1.18 -7.32
C TYR A 156 -8.30 1.43 -5.98
N PHE A 157 -7.22 2.20 -6.01
CA PHE A 157 -6.53 2.67 -4.81
C PHE A 157 -6.59 4.19 -4.76
N LEU A 158 -7.37 4.72 -3.83
CA LEU A 158 -7.55 6.16 -3.63
C LEU A 158 -6.61 6.64 -2.53
N LYS A 159 -5.64 7.47 -2.89
CA LYS A 159 -4.76 8.14 -1.91
C LYS A 159 -5.55 9.25 -1.23
N VAL A 160 -5.83 9.08 0.05
CA VAL A 160 -6.57 10.06 0.86
C VAL A 160 -5.64 10.92 1.73
N GLN A 161 -4.43 10.42 2.03
CA GLN A 161 -3.47 11.05 2.94
C GLN A 161 -2.04 10.70 2.53
N ASP A 162 -1.08 11.60 2.78
CA ASP A 162 0.35 11.37 2.52
C ASP A 162 1.23 12.00 3.63
N GLY A 163 2.44 11.47 3.82
CA GLY A 163 3.34 11.89 4.91
C GLY A 163 2.93 11.38 6.30
N CYS A 164 3.73 11.66 7.33
CA CYS A 164 3.43 11.23 8.69
C CYS A 164 4.08 12.13 9.74
N ASN A 165 3.35 12.45 10.81
CA ASN A 165 3.88 13.18 11.96
C ASN A 165 4.40 12.25 13.07
N TYR A 166 4.32 10.93 12.89
CA TYR A 166 4.76 9.95 13.87
C TYR A 166 6.21 9.60 13.56
N PHE A 167 7.11 10.06 14.42
CA PHE A 167 8.54 9.75 14.38
C PHE A 167 8.83 8.47 15.15
N CYS A 168 8.21 7.36 14.71
CA CYS A 168 8.51 6.03 15.24
C CYS A 168 10.01 5.74 15.08
N THR A 169 10.62 5.11 16.07
CA THR A 169 12.09 5.10 16.18
C THR A 169 12.82 4.43 15.01
N TYR A 170 12.15 3.55 14.26
CA TYR A 170 12.67 2.83 13.12
C TYR A 170 12.23 3.39 11.75
N CYS A 171 11.33 4.37 11.72
CA CYS A 171 10.61 4.75 10.51
C CYS A 171 11.30 5.90 9.78
N THR A 172 11.60 5.70 8.49
CA THR A 172 12.16 6.75 7.62
C THR A 172 11.10 7.59 6.90
N ILE A 173 9.81 7.21 7.01
CA ILE A 173 8.73 7.80 6.22
C ILE A 173 8.55 9.30 6.46
N PRO A 174 8.61 9.85 7.70
CA PRO A 174 8.53 11.29 7.88
C PRO A 174 9.57 12.02 7.05
N TYR A 175 10.80 11.49 6.94
CA TYR A 175 11.88 12.09 6.14
C TYR A 175 11.63 11.93 4.63
N ALA A 176 11.11 10.77 4.21
CA ALA A 176 10.90 10.44 2.80
C ALA A 176 9.63 11.03 2.18
N ARG A 177 8.60 11.33 2.99
CA ARG A 177 7.28 11.78 2.50
C ARG A 177 6.79 13.07 3.16
N GLY A 178 7.54 13.64 4.11
CA GLY A 178 7.15 14.87 4.79
C GLY A 178 6.12 14.65 5.89
N PHE A 179 5.60 15.76 6.41
CA PHE A 179 4.52 15.75 7.39
C PHE A 179 3.18 15.32 6.76
N SER A 180 2.28 14.85 7.63
CA SER A 180 0.93 14.43 7.25
C SER A 180 0.17 15.56 6.59
N ARG A 181 -0.45 15.24 5.47
CA ARG A 181 -1.29 16.15 4.71
C ARG A 181 -2.33 15.39 3.89
N ASN A 182 -3.42 16.07 3.58
CA ASN A 182 -4.52 15.54 2.78
C ASN A 182 -5.21 16.68 2.01
N PRO A 183 -5.86 16.37 0.87
CA PRO A 183 -6.77 17.28 0.20
C PRO A 183 -8.11 17.34 0.95
N ASP A 184 -9.01 18.22 0.51
CA ASP A 184 -10.37 18.27 1.03
C ASP A 184 -11.21 17.02 0.65
N ILE A 185 -12.27 16.77 1.41
CA ILE A 185 -13.17 15.62 1.16
C ILE A 185 -13.82 15.72 -0.21
N ALA A 186 -14.21 16.92 -0.63
CA ALA A 186 -14.91 17.13 -1.90
C ALA A 186 -14.07 16.63 -3.10
N SER A 187 -12.77 16.94 -3.11
CA SER A 187 -11.82 16.48 -4.12
C SER A 187 -11.66 14.96 -4.12
N LEU A 188 -11.71 14.32 -2.95
CA LEU A 188 -11.65 12.86 -2.84
C LEU A 188 -12.93 12.18 -3.32
N VAL A 189 -14.09 12.78 -3.04
CA VAL A 189 -15.40 12.33 -3.55
C VAL A 189 -15.41 12.38 -5.07
N THR A 190 -14.98 13.50 -5.69
CA THR A 190 -14.88 13.62 -7.14
C THR A 190 -13.96 12.55 -7.76
N GLN A 191 -12.84 12.22 -7.10
CA GLN A 191 -11.96 11.13 -7.55
C GLN A 191 -12.62 9.74 -7.44
N ALA A 192 -13.49 9.53 -6.44
CA ALA A 192 -14.24 8.29 -6.28
C ALA A 192 -15.38 8.18 -7.32
N GLU A 193 -16.08 9.29 -7.60
CA GLU A 193 -17.09 9.38 -8.67
C GLU A 193 -16.49 9.11 -10.04
N GLN A 194 -15.30 9.64 -10.33
CA GLN A 194 -14.56 9.34 -11.56
C GLN A 194 -14.21 7.85 -11.65
N ALA A 195 -13.77 7.23 -10.56
CA ALA A 195 -13.52 5.78 -10.54
C ALA A 195 -14.81 4.97 -10.78
N ALA A 196 -15.95 5.44 -10.27
CA ALA A 196 -17.26 4.83 -10.52
C ALA A 196 -17.67 4.95 -11.99
N ALA A 197 -17.47 6.12 -12.61
CA ALA A 197 -17.74 6.37 -14.02
C ALA A 197 -16.88 5.50 -14.95
N GLU A 198 -15.67 5.14 -14.52
CA GLU A 198 -14.80 4.17 -15.22
C GLU A 198 -15.19 2.69 -14.97
N GLY A 199 -16.26 2.45 -14.21
CA GLY A 199 -16.80 1.12 -13.91
C GLY A 199 -16.20 0.45 -12.67
N GLY A 200 -15.40 1.15 -11.86
CA GLY A 200 -14.82 0.61 -10.64
C GLY A 200 -15.88 0.17 -9.62
N LYS A 201 -15.73 -1.04 -9.05
CA LYS A 201 -16.66 -1.57 -8.04
C LYS A 201 -16.16 -1.46 -6.61
N GLU A 202 -14.84 -1.54 -6.42
CA GLU A 202 -14.21 -1.44 -5.10
C GLU A 202 -13.07 -0.42 -5.10
N ILE A 203 -13.08 0.46 -4.10
CA ILE A 203 -12.01 1.43 -3.80
C ILE A 203 -11.36 1.07 -2.47
N VAL A 204 -10.03 0.95 -2.46
CA VAL A 204 -9.23 0.81 -1.24
C VAL A 204 -8.65 2.18 -0.87
N LEU A 205 -9.04 2.71 0.29
CA LEU A 205 -8.49 3.94 0.84
C LEU A 205 -7.05 3.70 1.29
N THR A 206 -6.11 4.44 0.72
CA THR A 206 -4.67 4.29 0.98
C THR A 206 -4.03 5.60 1.37
N GLY A 207 -2.90 5.51 2.06
CA GLY A 207 -2.09 6.62 2.52
C GLY A 207 -0.95 6.09 3.37
N VAL A 208 -0.29 6.99 4.08
CA VAL A 208 0.79 6.62 5.00
C VAL A 208 0.23 6.34 6.39
N ASN A 209 -0.53 7.28 6.93
CA ASN A 209 -1.25 7.17 8.19
C ASN A 209 -2.62 7.85 8.02
N ILE A 210 -3.56 7.15 7.38
CA ILE A 210 -4.85 7.72 6.95
C ILE A 210 -5.73 8.19 8.10
N GLY A 211 -5.50 7.71 9.32
CA GLY A 211 -6.23 8.17 10.51
C GLY A 211 -5.85 9.58 10.95
N ASP A 212 -4.71 10.08 10.48
CA ASP A 212 -4.24 11.45 10.71
C ASP A 212 -4.78 12.43 9.66
N PHE A 213 -5.75 11.98 8.85
CA PHE A 213 -6.51 12.82 7.91
C PHE A 213 -7.22 13.95 8.67
N GLY A 214 -7.18 15.15 8.08
CA GLY A 214 -7.82 16.34 8.62
C GLY A 214 -6.87 17.36 9.19
N ARG A 215 -5.58 17.04 9.36
CA ARG A 215 -4.60 18.01 9.88
C ARG A 215 -4.50 19.27 9.04
N THR A 216 -4.62 19.14 7.73
CA THR A 216 -4.49 20.27 6.79
C THR A 216 -5.82 21.00 6.56
N THR A 217 -6.94 20.28 6.60
CA THR A 217 -8.26 20.81 6.19
C THR A 217 -9.24 21.06 7.34
N GLY A 218 -9.02 20.45 8.51
CA GLY A 218 -9.93 20.47 9.65
C GLY A 218 -11.08 19.45 9.57
N GLU A 219 -11.22 18.74 8.45
CA GLU A 219 -12.23 17.69 8.25
C GLU A 219 -11.79 16.36 8.87
N SER A 220 -12.68 15.58 9.50
CA SER A 220 -12.27 14.32 10.10
C SER A 220 -12.22 13.16 9.11
N PHE A 221 -11.45 12.10 9.43
CA PHE A 221 -11.48 10.86 8.65
C PHE A 221 -12.87 10.21 8.65
N LEU A 222 -13.65 10.35 9.74
CA LEU A 222 -15.02 9.87 9.80
C LEU A 222 -15.94 10.62 8.82
N ASP A 223 -15.74 11.93 8.65
CA ASP A 223 -16.50 12.72 7.68
C ASP A 223 -16.18 12.28 6.24
N LEU A 224 -14.90 11.98 5.97
CA LEU A 224 -14.49 11.41 4.67
C LEU A 224 -15.18 10.08 4.42
N VAL A 225 -15.17 9.17 5.40
CA VAL A 225 -15.82 7.86 5.30
C VAL A 225 -17.31 8.01 5.04
N LYS A 226 -17.99 8.91 5.76
CA LYS A 226 -19.42 9.22 5.53
C LYS A 226 -19.68 9.73 4.12
N ALA A 227 -18.88 10.68 3.65
CA ALA A 227 -19.04 11.27 2.33
C ALA A 227 -18.80 10.24 1.22
N LEU A 228 -17.77 9.41 1.35
CA LEU A 228 -17.47 8.35 0.38
C LEU A 228 -18.55 7.26 0.35
N ASP A 229 -19.17 6.93 1.49
CA ASP A 229 -20.27 5.94 1.53
C ASP A 229 -21.50 6.38 0.71
N GLN A 230 -21.65 7.68 0.47
CA GLN A 230 -22.71 8.25 -0.38
C GLN A 230 -22.38 8.23 -1.88
N VAL A 231 -21.15 7.88 -2.29
CA VAL A 231 -20.77 7.83 -3.71
C VAL A 231 -21.50 6.69 -4.40
N GLU A 232 -22.40 7.04 -5.32
CA GLU A 232 -23.12 6.09 -6.16
C GLU A 232 -22.17 5.41 -7.16
N GLY A 233 -22.51 4.18 -7.57
CA GLY A 233 -21.71 3.38 -8.50
C GLY A 233 -20.53 2.63 -7.86
N ILE A 234 -20.00 3.08 -6.72
CA ILE A 234 -19.07 2.29 -5.90
C ILE A 234 -19.86 1.41 -4.93
N GLU A 235 -19.58 0.10 -4.99
CA GLU A 235 -20.28 -0.90 -4.18
C GLU A 235 -19.48 -1.29 -2.93
N ARG A 236 -18.16 -1.10 -2.95
CA ARG A 236 -17.28 -1.50 -1.84
C ARG A 236 -16.19 -0.46 -1.58
N PHE A 237 -16.01 -0.11 -0.32
CA PHE A 237 -14.85 0.59 0.18
C PHE A 237 -14.11 -0.31 1.17
N ARG A 238 -12.78 -0.27 1.13
CA ARG A 238 -11.93 -0.86 2.17
C ARG A 238 -10.97 0.16 2.72
N ILE A 239 -10.92 0.22 4.03
CA ILE A 239 -9.91 0.98 4.74
C ILE A 239 -8.64 0.13 4.78
N SER A 240 -7.50 0.72 4.39
CA SER A 240 -6.19 0.09 4.58
C SER A 240 -5.73 0.26 6.04
N SER A 241 -4.45 0.52 6.27
CA SER A 241 -3.88 0.52 7.62
C SER A 241 -4.28 1.78 8.41
N LEU A 242 -4.82 1.61 9.61
CA LEU A 242 -5.13 2.68 10.57
C LEU A 242 -4.45 2.43 11.92
N GLU A 243 -3.73 3.41 12.45
CA GLU A 243 -3.10 3.32 13.78
C GLU A 243 -4.17 3.17 14.89
N PRO A 244 -3.95 2.32 15.92
CA PRO A 244 -4.93 2.04 16.97
C PRO A 244 -5.52 3.27 17.67
N ASP A 245 -4.70 4.29 17.93
CA ASP A 245 -5.11 5.54 18.58
C ASP A 245 -5.86 6.51 17.67
N LEU A 246 -5.85 6.27 16.36
CA LEU A 246 -6.56 7.06 15.36
C LEU A 246 -7.83 6.37 14.85
N ILE A 247 -8.14 5.17 15.36
CA ILE A 247 -9.42 4.50 15.11
C ILE A 247 -10.41 4.97 16.18
N ASP A 248 -11.24 5.96 15.86
CA ASP A 248 -12.36 6.34 16.74
C ASP A 248 -13.38 5.19 16.85
N ASP A 249 -13.97 4.99 18.02
CA ASP A 249 -15.02 3.98 18.23
C ASP A 249 -16.23 4.29 17.33
N LYS A 250 -16.54 5.58 17.13
CA LYS A 250 -17.60 6.02 16.20
C LYS A 250 -17.33 5.62 14.74
N LEU A 251 -16.06 5.52 14.36
CA LEU A 251 -15.69 5.04 13.02
C LEU A 251 -16.01 3.56 12.88
N ILE A 252 -15.73 2.75 13.91
CA ILE A 252 -16.06 1.32 13.94
C ILE A 252 -17.58 1.13 13.85
N GLU A 253 -18.33 1.86 14.68
CA GLU A 253 -19.80 1.84 14.68
C GLU A 253 -20.39 2.23 13.32
N TYR A 254 -19.87 3.28 12.70
CA TYR A 254 -20.32 3.72 11.39
C TYR A 254 -20.04 2.68 10.30
N CYS A 255 -18.81 2.13 10.26
CA CYS A 255 -18.44 1.11 9.27
C CYS A 255 -19.31 -0.14 9.37
N ALA A 256 -19.78 -0.51 10.57
CA ALA A 256 -20.66 -1.66 10.76
C ALA A 256 -22.06 -1.49 10.16
N GLN A 257 -22.53 -0.25 10.04
CA GLN A 257 -23.84 0.11 9.47
C GLN A 257 -23.73 0.64 8.03
N SER A 258 -22.51 0.74 7.53
CA SER A 258 -22.22 1.33 6.23
C SER A 258 -22.79 0.51 5.09
N ARG A 259 -23.20 1.19 4.03
CA ARG A 259 -23.67 0.56 2.78
C ARG A 259 -22.50 -0.13 2.07
N ALA A 260 -21.37 0.56 1.95
CA ALA A 260 -20.28 0.14 1.09
C ALA A 260 -18.96 -0.12 1.84
N PHE A 261 -18.75 0.35 3.07
CA PHE A 261 -17.54 0.01 3.83
C PHE A 261 -17.57 -1.44 4.29
N MET A 262 -16.60 -2.21 3.81
CA MET A 262 -16.53 -3.64 4.06
C MET A 262 -16.02 -3.94 5.47
N PRO A 263 -16.46 -5.04 6.11
CA PRO A 263 -16.06 -5.45 7.45
C PRO A 263 -14.63 -6.00 7.46
N HIS A 264 -13.68 -5.11 7.22
CA HIS A 264 -12.26 -5.37 7.07
C HIS A 264 -11.47 -4.22 7.68
N PHE A 265 -10.66 -4.55 8.70
CA PHE A 265 -9.78 -3.63 9.38
C PHE A 265 -8.35 -4.12 9.27
N HIS A 266 -7.43 -3.22 8.95
CA HIS A 266 -6.00 -3.47 8.99
C HIS A 266 -5.40 -2.53 10.03
N ILE A 267 -4.86 -3.09 11.12
CA ILE A 267 -4.45 -2.30 12.29
C ILE A 267 -3.01 -2.66 12.65
N PRO A 268 -2.04 -1.73 12.56
CA PRO A 268 -0.67 -2.02 12.89
C PRO A 268 -0.48 -2.10 14.41
N LEU A 269 -0.15 -3.28 14.93
CA LEU A 269 0.23 -3.45 16.34
C LEU A 269 1.72 -3.13 16.52
N GLN A 270 2.54 -3.59 15.59
CA GLN A 270 4.00 -3.66 15.64
C GLN A 270 4.57 -4.58 16.71
N SER A 271 4.13 -4.48 17.96
CA SER A 271 4.53 -5.40 19.03
C SER A 271 3.43 -5.52 20.09
N GLY A 272 3.23 -6.72 20.62
CA GLY A 272 2.34 -6.96 21.76
C GLY A 272 3.01 -6.77 23.13
N SER A 273 4.16 -6.10 23.20
CA SER A 273 4.82 -5.72 24.46
C SER A 273 4.83 -4.20 24.63
N ASN A 274 4.31 -3.71 25.75
CA ASN A 274 4.28 -2.27 26.04
C ASN A 274 5.67 -1.65 26.13
N GLU A 275 6.68 -2.39 26.59
CA GLU A 275 8.05 -1.87 26.63
C GLU A 275 8.64 -1.70 25.24
N VAL A 276 8.38 -2.66 24.35
CA VAL A 276 8.77 -2.54 22.94
C VAL A 276 7.99 -1.43 22.24
N LEU A 277 6.68 -1.28 22.49
CA LEU A 277 5.87 -0.20 21.94
C LEU A 277 6.40 1.19 22.35
N LYS A 278 6.80 1.36 23.63
CA LYS A 278 7.46 2.59 24.10
C LYS A 278 8.78 2.83 23.39
N LEU A 279 9.64 1.81 23.25
CA LEU A 279 10.89 1.89 22.50
C LEU A 279 10.69 2.23 21.02
N MET A 280 9.56 1.83 20.44
CA MET A 280 9.16 2.17 19.08
C MET A 280 8.60 3.59 18.95
N HIS A 281 8.40 4.31 20.05
CA HIS A 281 7.64 5.57 20.14
C HIS A 281 6.20 5.42 19.60
N ARG A 282 5.53 4.32 19.95
CA ARG A 282 4.08 4.17 19.69
C ARG A 282 3.29 5.03 20.67
N ARG A 283 2.13 5.52 20.21
CA ARG A 283 1.22 6.40 20.95
C ARG A 283 0.02 5.67 21.55
N TYR A 284 0.08 4.35 21.51
CA TYR A 284 -0.90 3.41 22.03
C TYR A 284 -0.17 2.30 22.77
N ASP A 285 -0.92 1.57 23.59
CA ASP A 285 -0.48 0.38 24.30
C ASP A 285 -1.33 -0.84 23.90
N THR A 286 -1.01 -1.99 24.49
CA THR A 286 -1.76 -3.23 24.27
C THR A 286 -3.20 -3.16 24.77
N ALA A 287 -3.50 -2.36 25.78
CA ALA A 287 -4.85 -2.21 26.31
C ALA A 287 -5.77 -1.50 25.30
N LEU A 288 -5.31 -0.38 24.73
CA LEU A 288 -6.04 0.32 23.68
C LEU A 288 -6.20 -0.55 22.44
N PHE A 289 -5.15 -1.26 22.03
CA PHE A 289 -5.23 -2.18 20.90
C PHE A 289 -6.29 -3.26 21.13
N ALA A 290 -6.26 -3.93 22.28
CA ALA A 290 -7.22 -4.97 22.64
C ALA A 290 -8.66 -4.43 22.68
N HIS A 291 -8.87 -3.21 23.19
CA HIS A 291 -10.16 -2.53 23.16
C HIS A 291 -10.71 -2.42 21.73
N LYS A 292 -9.92 -1.89 20.78
CA LYS A 292 -10.35 -1.75 19.38
C LYS A 292 -10.69 -3.11 18.74
N ILE A 293 -9.84 -4.12 18.94
CA ILE A 293 -10.10 -5.47 18.40
C ILE A 293 -11.40 -6.06 18.95
N ASN A 294 -11.59 -5.99 20.27
CA ASN A 294 -12.77 -6.54 20.91
C ASN A 294 -14.04 -5.78 20.52
N LEU A 295 -13.98 -4.45 20.39
CA LEU A 295 -15.10 -3.63 19.94
C LEU A 295 -15.52 -3.99 18.51
N ILE A 296 -14.55 -4.07 17.58
CA ILE A 296 -14.80 -4.50 16.19
C ILE A 296 -15.47 -5.88 16.18
N LYS A 297 -14.96 -6.85 16.94
CA LYS A 297 -15.54 -8.20 17.00
C LYS A 297 -16.89 -8.28 17.69
N THR A 298 -17.18 -7.37 18.63
CA THR A 298 -18.49 -7.30 19.28
C THR A 298 -19.54 -6.77 18.32
N ILE A 299 -19.23 -5.71 17.58
CA ILE A 299 -20.17 -5.07 16.64
C ILE A 299 -20.27 -5.87 15.34
N THR A 300 -19.15 -6.44 14.86
CA THR A 300 -19.06 -7.17 13.61
C THR A 300 -18.25 -8.46 13.81
N PRO A 301 -18.88 -9.54 14.31
CA PRO A 301 -18.20 -10.80 14.65
C PRO A 301 -17.36 -11.40 13.51
N ASP A 302 -17.86 -11.27 12.28
CA ASP A 302 -17.22 -11.82 11.08
C ASP A 302 -16.27 -10.83 10.40
N ALA A 303 -15.91 -9.71 11.04
CA ALA A 303 -14.94 -8.77 10.50
C ALA A 303 -13.56 -9.41 10.33
N PHE A 304 -12.92 -9.18 9.20
CA PHE A 304 -11.53 -9.55 8.99
C PHE A 304 -10.63 -8.52 9.67
N ILE A 305 -9.71 -8.98 10.52
CA ILE A 305 -8.75 -8.12 11.20
C ILE A 305 -7.34 -8.57 10.83
N GLY A 306 -6.70 -7.80 9.96
CA GLY A 306 -5.28 -7.93 9.62
C GLY A 306 -4.42 -7.07 10.54
N VAL A 307 -3.28 -7.60 11.00
CA VAL A 307 -2.40 -6.91 11.95
C VAL A 307 -0.95 -6.93 11.48
N ASP A 308 -0.32 -5.77 11.44
CA ASP A 308 1.12 -5.66 11.15
C ASP A 308 1.93 -5.86 12.44
N VAL A 309 2.91 -6.76 12.42
CA VAL A 309 3.79 -7.07 13.56
C VAL A 309 5.24 -7.12 13.09
N MET A 310 6.11 -6.43 13.82
CA MET A 310 7.54 -6.41 13.58
C MET A 310 8.25 -7.25 14.64
N VAL A 311 9.20 -8.08 14.21
CA VAL A 311 9.99 -8.90 15.15
C VAL A 311 11.47 -8.55 15.14
N GLY A 312 12.07 -8.67 16.31
CA GLY A 312 13.49 -8.46 16.56
C GLY A 312 13.93 -7.02 16.33
N CYS A 313 13.10 -6.05 16.70
CA CYS A 313 13.53 -4.67 16.79
C CYS A 313 14.61 -4.52 17.88
N ARG A 314 15.38 -3.43 17.81
CA ARG A 314 16.33 -3.13 18.88
C ARG A 314 15.56 -2.94 20.20
N GLY A 315 16.10 -3.53 21.27
CA GLY A 315 15.46 -3.59 22.58
C GLY A 315 14.43 -4.72 22.78
N GLU A 316 14.12 -5.54 21.76
CA GLU A 316 13.20 -6.68 21.91
C GLU A 316 13.90 -7.88 22.59
N GLU A 317 13.99 -7.83 23.91
CA GLU A 317 14.45 -8.94 24.73
C GLU A 317 13.58 -10.20 24.56
N PRO A 318 14.10 -11.41 24.88
CA PRO A 318 13.34 -12.65 24.71
C PRO A 318 11.98 -12.63 25.39
N GLN A 319 11.90 -12.10 26.62
CA GLN A 319 10.63 -11.99 27.36
C GLN A 319 9.60 -11.12 26.62
N TYR A 320 10.02 -10.01 26.02
CA TYR A 320 9.11 -9.12 25.30
C TYR A 320 8.55 -9.75 24.02
N PHE A 321 9.32 -10.65 23.38
CA PHE A 321 8.78 -11.45 22.29
C PHE A 321 7.73 -12.45 22.78
N GLU A 322 7.97 -13.11 23.92
CA GLU A 322 6.97 -14.02 24.50
C GLU A 322 5.70 -13.27 24.93
N ASP A 323 5.83 -12.08 25.52
CA ASP A 323 4.70 -11.20 25.85
C ASP A 323 3.91 -10.85 24.57
N CYS A 324 4.62 -10.49 23.50
CA CYS A 324 4.03 -10.19 22.20
C CYS A 324 3.27 -11.37 21.62
N TYR A 325 3.87 -12.56 21.62
CA TYR A 325 3.25 -13.79 21.14
C TYR A 325 1.99 -14.13 21.94
N ASN A 326 2.08 -14.11 23.28
CA ASN A 326 0.97 -14.43 24.16
C ASN A 326 -0.19 -13.43 24.00
N PHE A 327 0.12 -12.13 23.95
CA PHE A 327 -0.87 -11.09 23.72
C PHE A 327 -1.62 -11.32 22.40
N ILE A 328 -0.89 -11.50 21.30
CA ILE A 328 -1.47 -11.74 19.98
C ILE A 328 -2.34 -13.00 19.96
N SER A 329 -1.85 -14.10 20.56
CA SER A 329 -2.57 -15.38 20.61
C SER A 329 -3.89 -15.30 21.38
N SER A 330 -4.01 -14.35 22.30
CA SER A 330 -5.21 -14.14 23.13
C SER A 330 -6.32 -13.36 22.42
N LEU A 331 -6.01 -12.69 21.31
CA LEU A 331 -6.94 -11.79 20.63
C LEU A 331 -7.68 -12.47 19.47
N PRO A 332 -8.94 -12.08 19.20
CA PRO A 332 -9.74 -12.62 18.10
C PRO A 332 -9.37 -11.96 16.74
N ILE A 333 -8.09 -11.90 16.42
CA ILE A 333 -7.59 -11.39 15.14
C ILE A 333 -7.62 -12.47 14.04
N THR A 334 -7.53 -12.06 12.77
CA THR A 334 -7.65 -12.99 11.64
C THR A 334 -6.31 -13.35 11.03
N GLN A 335 -5.45 -12.36 10.79
CA GLN A 335 -4.20 -12.55 10.07
C GLN A 335 -3.13 -11.59 10.56
N LEU A 336 -1.89 -12.06 10.61
CA LEU A 336 -0.70 -11.25 10.84
C LEU A 336 0.08 -11.04 9.53
N HIS A 337 0.53 -9.82 9.31
CA HIS A 337 1.65 -9.53 8.43
C HIS A 337 2.90 -9.36 9.29
N VAL A 338 3.79 -10.35 9.23
CA VAL A 338 4.99 -10.38 10.05
C VAL A 338 6.18 -9.93 9.22
N PHE A 339 6.94 -8.94 9.71
CA PHE A 339 8.18 -8.51 9.07
C PHE A 339 9.33 -8.43 10.07
N PRO A 340 10.51 -9.00 9.75
CA PRO A 340 11.71 -8.77 10.54
C PRO A 340 12.14 -7.31 10.50
N TYR A 341 12.60 -6.79 11.65
CA TYR A 341 13.21 -5.47 11.73
C TYR A 341 14.42 -5.34 10.79
N SER A 342 14.46 -4.24 10.04
CA SER A 342 15.58 -3.83 9.20
C SER A 342 16.13 -2.52 9.75
N GLU A 343 17.41 -2.50 10.07
CA GLU A 343 18.09 -1.26 10.48
C GLU A 343 18.11 -0.25 9.34
N ARG A 344 17.97 1.03 9.70
CA ARG A 344 17.93 2.16 8.76
C ARG A 344 18.85 3.28 9.27
N PRO A 345 19.81 3.73 8.45
CA PRO A 345 20.62 4.90 8.77
C PRO A 345 19.75 6.11 9.12
N GLY A 346 20.19 6.89 10.11
CA GLY A 346 19.50 8.12 10.53
C GLY A 346 18.25 7.92 11.38
N THR A 347 17.89 6.68 11.75
CA THR A 347 16.76 6.40 12.64
C THR A 347 17.20 6.31 14.10
N SER A 348 16.34 6.73 15.03
CA SER A 348 16.68 6.71 16.46
C SER A 348 16.74 5.31 17.04
N ALA A 349 16.21 4.29 16.36
CA ALA A 349 16.34 2.90 16.79
C ALA A 349 17.81 2.48 16.96
N LEU A 350 18.75 3.05 16.19
CA LEU A 350 20.18 2.72 16.27
C LEU A 350 20.83 3.10 17.61
N SER A 351 20.24 4.01 18.40
CA SER A 351 20.74 4.32 19.73
C SER A 351 20.29 3.32 20.80
N ILE A 352 19.38 2.40 20.47
CA ILE A 352 18.91 1.34 21.38
C ILE A 352 19.98 0.24 21.40
N PRO A 353 20.61 -0.07 22.55
CA PRO A 353 21.81 -0.92 22.58
C PRO A 353 21.56 -2.39 22.29
N TYR A 354 20.44 -2.95 22.78
CA TYR A 354 20.17 -4.38 22.65
C TYR A 354 19.79 -4.71 21.20
N VAL A 355 20.58 -5.57 20.55
CA VAL A 355 20.37 -6.02 19.17
C VAL A 355 19.95 -7.46 19.16
N VAL A 356 18.87 -7.77 18.43
CA VAL A 356 18.44 -9.14 18.16
C VAL A 356 19.19 -9.65 16.94
N ASP A 357 19.83 -10.81 17.07
CA ASP A 357 20.53 -11.43 15.93
C ASP A 357 19.54 -11.95 14.87
N ASP A 358 20.05 -12.15 13.65
CA ASP A 358 19.21 -12.52 12.51
C ASP A 358 18.64 -13.95 12.59
N LYS A 359 19.29 -14.85 13.33
CA LYS A 359 18.76 -16.21 13.55
C LYS A 359 17.52 -16.14 14.43
N GLU A 360 17.57 -15.33 15.48
CA GLU A 360 16.42 -15.08 16.36
C GLU A 360 15.29 -14.33 15.66
N LYS A 361 15.58 -13.28 14.86
CA LYS A 361 14.56 -12.63 14.01
C LYS A 361 13.82 -13.63 13.13
N LYS A 362 14.55 -14.54 12.48
CA LYS A 362 13.97 -15.59 11.61
C LYS A 362 13.18 -16.62 12.41
N ARG A 363 13.58 -16.95 13.64
CA ARG A 363 12.84 -17.88 14.51
C ARG A 363 11.51 -17.26 14.94
N ARG A 364 11.56 -16.03 15.46
CA ARG A 364 10.40 -15.23 15.90
C ARG A 364 9.39 -15.01 14.77
N ALA A 365 9.89 -14.62 13.59
CA ALA A 365 9.05 -14.43 12.41
C ALA A 365 8.30 -15.72 12.03
N ARG A 366 8.98 -16.87 12.04
CA ARG A 366 8.36 -18.16 11.72
C ARG A 366 7.27 -18.54 12.72
N GLN A 367 7.48 -18.31 14.01
CA GLN A 367 6.47 -18.58 15.04
C GLN A 367 5.20 -17.76 14.84
N LEU A 368 5.33 -16.44 14.60
CA LEU A 368 4.16 -15.60 14.35
C LEU A 368 3.49 -15.90 13.00
N LEU A 369 4.25 -16.28 11.96
CA LEU A 369 3.65 -16.71 10.70
C LEU A 369 2.82 -17.99 10.86
N GLN A 370 3.32 -18.96 11.63
CA GLN A 370 2.55 -20.17 11.94
C GLN A 370 1.26 -19.83 12.71
N LEU A 371 1.35 -18.96 13.73
CA LEU A 371 0.17 -18.49 14.46
C LEU A 371 -0.85 -17.79 13.54
N SER A 372 -0.36 -16.98 12.61
CA SER A 372 -1.17 -16.30 11.59
C SER A 372 -1.92 -17.27 10.68
N ASP A 373 -1.24 -18.32 10.22
CA ASP A 373 -1.83 -19.35 9.36
C ASP A 373 -2.95 -20.10 10.11
N GLU A 374 -2.70 -20.47 11.37
CA GLU A 374 -3.70 -21.12 12.24
C GLU A 374 -4.93 -20.23 12.46
N MET A 375 -4.74 -18.94 12.76
CA MET A 375 -5.82 -17.95 12.92
C MET A 375 -6.62 -17.76 11.63
N THR A 376 -5.92 -17.64 10.48
CA THR A 376 -6.53 -17.42 9.17
C THR A 376 -7.36 -18.65 8.76
N HIS A 377 -6.80 -19.85 8.91
CA HIS A 377 -7.50 -21.10 8.61
C HIS A 377 -8.73 -21.29 9.49
N LYS A 378 -8.62 -21.00 10.80
CA LYS A 378 -9.77 -21.05 11.71
C LYS A 378 -10.87 -20.08 11.32
N PHE A 379 -10.53 -18.89 10.83
CA PHE A 379 -11.51 -17.92 10.33
C PHE A 379 -12.19 -18.41 9.04
N TYR A 380 -11.41 -18.89 8.07
CA TYR A 380 -11.92 -19.38 6.78
C TYR A 380 -12.82 -20.60 6.97
N ALA A 381 -12.41 -21.56 7.81
CA ALA A 381 -13.15 -22.79 8.07
C ALA A 381 -14.58 -22.55 8.59
N LYS A 382 -14.79 -21.49 9.38
CA LYS A 382 -16.13 -21.12 9.88
C LYS A 382 -17.12 -20.72 8.78
N HIS A 383 -16.61 -20.31 7.63
CA HIS A 383 -17.42 -19.81 6.52
C HIS A 383 -17.66 -20.85 5.43
N ILE A 384 -17.04 -22.03 5.52
CA ILE A 384 -17.30 -23.15 4.59
C ILE A 384 -18.79 -23.50 4.64
N GLY A 385 -19.37 -23.78 3.47
CA GLY A 385 -20.78 -24.09 3.26
C GLY A 385 -21.70 -22.88 3.17
N HIS A 386 -21.24 -21.68 3.54
CA HIS A 386 -22.05 -20.47 3.50
C HIS A 386 -22.06 -19.83 2.10
N GLU A 387 -23.09 -19.03 1.84
CA GLU A 387 -23.15 -18.20 0.64
C GLU A 387 -22.50 -16.84 0.91
N ALA A 388 -21.78 -16.31 -0.08
CA ALA A 388 -21.12 -15.02 0.02
C ALA A 388 -21.11 -14.29 -1.32
N GLU A 389 -20.96 -12.97 -1.26
CA GLU A 389 -20.72 -12.14 -2.43
C GLU A 389 -19.22 -11.91 -2.63
N VAL A 390 -18.72 -12.27 -3.80
CA VAL A 390 -17.29 -12.19 -4.15
C VAL A 390 -17.10 -11.17 -5.25
N LEU A 391 -16.14 -10.25 -5.06
CA LEU A 391 -15.59 -9.46 -6.16
C LEU A 391 -14.46 -10.27 -6.80
N PHE A 392 -14.67 -10.75 -8.02
CA PHE A 392 -13.64 -11.49 -8.76
C PHE A 392 -12.64 -10.54 -9.41
N GLU A 393 -11.37 -10.95 -9.35
CA GLU A 393 -10.25 -10.22 -9.95
C GLU A 393 -9.78 -10.90 -11.24
N LYS A 394 -9.12 -10.11 -12.09
CA LYS A 394 -8.56 -10.58 -13.36
C LYS A 394 -7.73 -11.85 -13.21
N ALA A 395 -8.09 -12.89 -13.96
CA ALA A 395 -7.34 -14.14 -14.04
C ALA A 395 -6.35 -14.14 -15.21
N VAL A 396 -5.26 -14.90 -15.07
CA VAL A 396 -4.41 -15.26 -16.20
C VAL A 396 -5.12 -16.38 -16.98
N ARG A 397 -5.14 -16.29 -18.31
CA ARG A 397 -5.78 -17.29 -19.18
C ARG A 397 -5.32 -18.71 -18.83
N GLY A 398 -6.28 -19.61 -18.62
CA GLY A 398 -6.04 -21.02 -18.27
C GLY A 398 -5.65 -21.26 -16.80
N LYS A 399 -5.69 -20.23 -15.94
CA LYS A 399 -5.48 -20.36 -14.49
C LYS A 399 -6.78 -20.11 -13.73
N ALA A 400 -6.77 -20.46 -12.45
CA ALA A 400 -7.88 -20.18 -11.55
C ALA A 400 -8.09 -18.66 -11.40
N MET A 401 -9.35 -18.26 -11.19
CA MET A 401 -9.71 -16.88 -10.91
C MET A 401 -9.86 -16.70 -9.41
N HIS A 402 -9.31 -15.62 -8.86
CA HIS A 402 -9.43 -15.31 -7.44
C HIS A 402 -10.37 -14.14 -7.22
N GLY A 403 -10.89 -14.05 -6.00
CA GLY A 403 -11.70 -12.92 -5.58
C GLY A 403 -11.70 -12.78 -4.07
N PHE A 404 -12.39 -11.74 -3.59
CA PHE A 404 -12.54 -11.48 -2.17
C PHE A 404 -14.00 -11.28 -1.76
N THR A 405 -14.40 -11.93 -0.67
CA THR A 405 -15.70 -11.69 -0.02
C THR A 405 -15.74 -10.32 0.67
N LYS A 406 -16.91 -9.90 1.16
CA LYS A 406 -17.06 -8.70 2.00
C LYS A 406 -16.07 -8.71 3.17
N ASN A 407 -16.00 -9.79 3.93
CA ASN A 407 -15.04 -9.98 5.01
C ASN A 407 -13.69 -10.55 4.56
N TYR A 408 -13.24 -10.19 3.35
CA TYR A 408 -11.87 -10.39 2.88
C TYR A 408 -11.35 -11.84 2.86
N ILE A 409 -12.26 -12.81 2.79
CA ILE A 409 -11.92 -14.20 2.53
C ILE A 409 -11.51 -14.30 1.06
N ARG A 410 -10.30 -14.78 0.82
CA ARG A 410 -9.81 -15.06 -0.51
C ARG A 410 -10.46 -16.34 -1.02
N VAL A 411 -10.99 -16.26 -2.23
CA VAL A 411 -11.61 -17.41 -2.90
C VAL A 411 -10.88 -17.79 -4.18
N GLU A 412 -11.17 -18.99 -4.67
CA GLU A 412 -10.64 -19.54 -5.91
C GLU A 412 -11.78 -20.20 -6.72
N LEU A 413 -12.02 -19.68 -7.92
CA LEU A 413 -12.90 -20.26 -8.92
C LEU A 413 -12.08 -21.13 -9.88
N SER A 414 -12.55 -22.35 -10.12
CA SER A 414 -11.88 -23.34 -10.98
C SER A 414 -11.56 -22.77 -12.37
N PRO A 415 -10.36 -23.06 -12.94
CA PRO A 415 -9.99 -22.65 -14.29
C PRO A 415 -11.04 -23.00 -15.37
N THR A 416 -11.77 -24.10 -15.19
CA THR A 416 -12.80 -24.57 -16.13
C THR A 416 -14.07 -23.71 -16.13
N GLN A 417 -14.28 -22.90 -15.10
CA GLN A 417 -15.46 -22.04 -14.92
C GLN A 417 -15.13 -20.56 -15.15
N VAL A 418 -13.85 -20.21 -15.37
CA VAL A 418 -13.43 -18.82 -15.52
C VAL A 418 -13.96 -18.24 -16.83
N GLN A 419 -14.61 -17.07 -16.73
CA GLN A 419 -14.99 -16.22 -17.86
C GLN A 419 -14.37 -14.84 -17.69
N GLU A 420 -13.87 -14.24 -18.77
CA GLU A 420 -13.28 -12.88 -18.72
C GLU A 420 -14.28 -11.83 -18.21
N ALA A 421 -15.57 -12.03 -18.50
CA ALA A 421 -16.66 -11.16 -18.05
C ALA A 421 -16.85 -11.12 -16.53
N TYR A 422 -16.25 -12.04 -15.76
CA TYR A 422 -16.35 -12.06 -14.30
C TYR A 422 -15.37 -11.07 -13.63
N ASP A 423 -14.35 -10.60 -14.35
CA ASP A 423 -13.47 -9.55 -13.82
C ASP A 423 -14.30 -8.32 -13.45
N ASN A 424 -14.05 -7.79 -12.25
CA ASN A 424 -14.74 -6.63 -11.71
C ASN A 424 -16.27 -6.83 -11.52
N GLN A 425 -16.73 -8.07 -11.42
CA GLN A 425 -18.12 -8.39 -11.07
C GLN A 425 -18.23 -8.87 -9.63
N ILE A 426 -19.32 -8.46 -8.97
CA ILE A 426 -19.71 -8.99 -7.66
C ILE A 426 -20.72 -10.09 -7.90
N MET A 427 -20.36 -11.32 -7.53
CA MET A 427 -21.16 -12.51 -7.81
C MET A 427 -21.45 -13.27 -6.52
N ARG A 428 -22.63 -13.88 -6.44
CA ARG A 428 -22.98 -14.80 -5.35
C ARG A 428 -22.35 -16.15 -5.60
N VAL A 429 -21.77 -16.70 -4.55
CA VAL A 429 -21.11 -18.00 -4.58
C VAL A 429 -21.42 -18.78 -3.32
N ARG A 430 -21.26 -20.10 -3.38
CA ARG A 430 -21.15 -20.97 -2.21
C ARG A 430 -19.68 -21.21 -1.90
N LEU A 431 -19.29 -20.95 -0.65
CA LEU A 431 -17.93 -21.18 -0.16
C LEU A 431 -17.75 -22.68 0.11
N GLY A 432 -16.81 -23.31 -0.59
CA GLY A 432 -16.44 -24.71 -0.40
C GLY A 432 -15.18 -24.88 0.47
N ASP A 433 -14.60 -26.08 0.41
CA ASP A 433 -13.37 -26.39 1.14
C ASP A 433 -12.15 -25.60 0.64
N PHE A 434 -11.08 -25.63 1.43
CA PHE A 434 -9.79 -25.06 1.05
C PHE A 434 -9.27 -25.61 -0.28
N ASN A 435 -8.59 -24.74 -1.03
CA ASN A 435 -7.75 -25.15 -2.16
C ASN A 435 -6.51 -25.93 -1.68
N PHE A 436 -5.71 -26.45 -2.63
CA PHE A 436 -4.63 -27.40 -2.34
C PHE A 436 -3.58 -26.85 -1.35
N ASP A 437 -3.19 -25.58 -1.50
CA ASP A 437 -2.21 -24.92 -0.64
C ASP A 437 -2.83 -24.23 0.58
N LYS A 438 -4.15 -24.38 0.77
CA LYS A 438 -4.93 -23.75 1.86
C LYS A 438 -4.81 -22.22 1.90
N SER A 439 -4.55 -21.58 0.76
CA SER A 439 -4.47 -20.11 0.65
C SER A 439 -5.81 -19.44 0.33
N ALA A 440 -6.81 -20.21 -0.10
CA ALA A 440 -8.14 -19.72 -0.45
C ALA A 440 -9.22 -20.80 -0.23
N LEU A 441 -10.49 -20.38 -0.16
CA LEU A 441 -11.63 -21.30 -0.26
C LEU A 441 -12.02 -21.48 -1.73
N LYS A 442 -12.30 -22.71 -2.15
CA LYS A 442 -12.90 -22.97 -3.46
C LYS A 442 -14.32 -22.43 -3.47
N VAL A 443 -14.83 -22.05 -4.64
CA VAL A 443 -16.19 -21.53 -4.77
C VAL A 443 -16.97 -22.15 -5.91
N GLU A 444 -18.27 -22.29 -5.69
CA GLU A 444 -19.25 -22.63 -6.71
C GLU A 444 -20.13 -21.41 -6.98
N LEU A 445 -20.29 -21.04 -8.25
CA LEU A 445 -21.19 -19.96 -8.64
C LEU A 445 -22.65 -20.38 -8.40
N LEU A 446 -23.48 -19.46 -7.89
CA LEU A 446 -24.89 -19.69 -7.59
C LEU A 446 -25.82 -19.11 -8.66
#